data_AF-A0A371EMX0-F1
#
_entry.id   AF-A0A371EMX0-F1
#
_cell.length_a   1.000
_cell.length_b   1.000
_cell.length_c   1.000
_cell.angle_alpha   90.00
_cell.angle_beta   90.00
_cell.angle_gamma   90.00
#
_symmetry.space_group_name_H-M   'P 1'
#
loop_
_entity.id
_entity.type
_entity.pdbx_description
1 polymer ?
#
loop_
_entity_poly.entity_id
_entity_poly.type
_entity_poly.pdbx_seq_one_letter_code
_entity_poly.pdbx_strand_id
1 'polypeptide(L)' 'MVLLLQHLPVKKKNMVYFLLEKSKAFYHFRCFKTIFEKESRLLVKCLRKNRAGEFNSLEFNEFCRLSGIKRQLTIAYTL' A
#
# COMPACT_ATOMS: atom_id res chain seq x y z
N MET A 1 -0.19 11.82 -2.84
CA MET A 1 0.05 10.70 -1.90
C MET A 1 -0.03 9.41 -2.71
N VAL A 2 1.09 8.98 -3.31
CA VAL A 2 1.09 7.90 -4.31
C VAL A 2 1.47 6.60 -3.61
N LEU A 3 0.52 5.67 -3.48
CA LEU A 3 0.83 4.28 -3.17
C LEU A 3 1.57 3.68 -4.36
N LEU A 4 2.89 3.52 -4.25
CA LEU A 4 3.68 2.83 -5.27
C LEU A 4 3.85 1.37 -4.83
N LEU A 5 2.99 0.48 -5.34
CA LEU A 5 3.22 -0.96 -5.23
C LEU A 5 4.32 -1.36 -6.19
N GLN A 6 5.43 -1.85 -5.66
CA GLN A 6 6.55 -2.33 -6.46
C GLN A 6 6.72 -3.85 -6.35
N HIS A 7 6.96 -4.43 -7.53
CA HIS A 7 7.39 -5.78 -7.90
C HIS A 7 6.33 -6.87 -8.15
N LEU A 8 6.08 -7.12 -9.45
CA LEU A 8 6.01 -8.43 -10.13
C LEU A 8 6.30 -8.23 -11.65
N PRO A 9 6.89 -9.21 -12.37
CA PRO A 9 7.34 -9.09 -13.77
C PRO A 9 6.19 -9.29 -14.77
N VAL A 10 5.05 -8.65 -14.51
CA VAL A 10 3.89 -8.58 -15.42
C VAL A 10 3.54 -7.10 -15.48
N LYS A 11 3.67 -6.48 -16.67
CA LYS A 11 3.37 -5.05 -16.98
C LYS A 11 3.17 -4.15 -15.75
N LYS A 12 4.12 -3.24 -15.46
CA LYS A 12 3.95 -2.17 -14.46
C LYS A 12 2.61 -1.46 -14.66
N LYS A 13 1.60 -1.81 -13.85
CA LYS A 13 0.30 -1.14 -13.81
C LYS A 13 0.36 -0.14 -12.67
N ASN A 14 0.65 1.11 -13.00
CA ASN A 14 0.63 2.19 -12.01
C ASN A 14 -0.84 2.59 -11.79
N MET A 15 -1.33 2.41 -10.57
CA MET A 15 -2.66 2.88 -10.16
C MET A 15 -2.49 3.98 -9.14
N VAL A 16 -3.13 5.12 -9.37
CA VAL A 16 -3.11 6.28 -8.47
C VAL A 16 -4.50 6.45 -7.88
N TYR A 17 -4.56 6.56 -6.55
CA TYR A 17 -5.79 6.81 -5.82
C TYR A 17 -5.69 8.15 -5.10
N PHE A 18 -6.65 9.04 -5.35
CA PHE A 18 -6.79 10.28 -4.62
C PHE A 18 -7.59 10.04 -3.34
N LEU A 19 -7.00 10.42 -2.20
CA LEU A 19 -7.71 10.40 -0.93
C LEU A 19 -8.11 11.83 -0.57
N LEU A 20 -9.38 12.00 -0.22
CA LEU A 20 -9.89 13.27 0.31
C LEU A 20 -9.37 13.52 1.74
N GLU A 21 -9.26 12.46 2.54
CA GLU A 21 -8.83 12.53 3.93
C GLU A 21 -7.80 11.44 4.24
N LYS A 22 -6.71 11.82 4.92
CA LYS A 22 -5.63 10.88 5.30
C LYS A 22 -6.11 9.79 6.25
N SER A 23 -7.11 10.08 7.09
CA SER A 23 -7.73 9.12 8.02
C SER A 23 -8.37 7.93 7.30
N LYS A 24 -8.83 8.11 6.06
CA LYS A 24 -9.48 7.06 5.26
C LYS A 24 -8.49 6.17 4.50
N ALA A 25 -7.18 6.42 4.62
CA ALA A 25 -6.15 5.66 3.90
C ALA A 25 -6.23 4.14 4.14
N PHE A 26 -6.50 3.73 5.37
CA PHE A 26 -6.64 2.31 5.69
C PHE A 26 -7.84 1.66 4.98
N TYR A 27 -9.00 2.29 5.07
CA TYR A 27 -10.23 1.81 4.42
C TYR A 27 -10.02 1.62 2.91
N HIS A 28 -9.51 2.66 2.24
CA HIS A 28 -9.27 2.59 0.79
C HIS A 28 -8.20 1.57 0.42
N PHE A 29 -7.17 1.39 1.24
CA PHE A 29 -6.15 0.36 1.01
C PHE A 29 -6.74 -1.05 1.06
N ARG A 30 -7.66 -1.33 2.00
CA ARG A 30 -8.34 -2.64 2.07
C ARG A 30 -9.15 -2.91 0.80
N CYS A 31 -9.96 -1.94 0.36
CA CYS A 31 -10.73 -2.04 -0.87
C CYS A 31 -9.82 -2.27 -2.08
N PHE A 32 -8.72 -1.50 -2.17
CA PHE A 32 -7.72 -1.65 -3.22
C PHE A 32 -7.14 -3.07 -3.25
N LYS A 33 -6.66 -3.59 -2.10
CA LYS A 33 -6.08 -4.94 -2.02
C LYS A 33 -7.07 -5.97 -2.54
N THR A 34 -8.32 -5.94 -2.07
CA THR A 34 -9.35 -6.90 -2.50
C THR A 34 -9.60 -6.86 -4.01
N ILE A 35 -9.75 -5.66 -4.59
CA ILE A 35 -10.01 -5.50 -6.04
C ILE A 35 -8.78 -5.96 -6.84
N PHE A 36 -7.59 -5.48 -6.47
CA PHE A 36 -6.34 -5.81 -7.17
C PHE A 36 -6.07 -7.31 -7.16
N GLU A 37 -6.19 -7.97 -6.01
CA GLU A 37 -5.89 -9.40 -5.90
C GLU A 37 -6.93 -10.25 -6.65
N LYS A 38 -8.20 -9.82 -6.66
CA LYS A 38 -9.27 -10.49 -7.41
C LYS A 38 -9.07 -10.36 -8.93
N GLU A 39 -8.77 -9.17 -9.42
CA GLU A 39 -8.60 -8.90 -10.85
C GLU A 39 -7.30 -9.50 -11.41
N SER A 40 -6.20 -9.35 -10.67
CA SER A 40 -4.88 -9.80 -11.13
C SER A 40 -4.62 -11.28 -10.84
N ARG A 41 -5.37 -11.89 -9.91
CA ARG A 41 -5.08 -13.20 -9.32
C ARG A 41 -3.68 -13.28 -8.67
N LEU A 42 -3.12 -12.14 -8.28
CA LEU A 42 -1.83 -12.00 -7.60
C LEU A 42 -2.03 -11.42 -6.22
N LEU A 43 -1.23 -11.83 -5.24
CA LEU A 43 -1.28 -11.29 -3.88
C LEU A 43 -0.42 -10.03 -3.74
N VAL A 44 -0.89 -9.09 -2.93
CA VAL A 44 -0.08 -7.95 -2.49
C VAL A 44 0.94 -8.45 -1.47
N LYS A 45 2.24 -8.41 -1.83
CA LYS A 45 3.33 -8.92 -0.96
C LYS A 45 4.05 -7.83 -0.18
N CYS A 46 4.06 -6.60 -0.70
CA CYS A 46 4.82 -5.50 -0.13
C CYS A 46 4.07 -4.17 -0.26
N LEU A 47 4.04 -3.40 0.82
CA LEU A 47 3.61 -2.00 0.84
C LEU A 47 4.83 -1.12 1.06
N ARG A 48 5.19 -0.34 0.05
CA ARG A 48 6.19 0.72 0.15
C ARG A 48 5.50 2.04 0.46
N LYS A 49 5.85 2.65 1.59
CA LYS A 49 5.30 3.95 2.01
C LYS A 49 6.43 4.94 2.27
N ASN A 50 6.15 6.22 2.04
CA ASN A 50 6.98 7.29 2.58
C ASN A 50 6.82 7.38 4.11
N ARG A 51 7.61 8.22 4.78
CA ARG A 51 7.52 8.43 6.24
C ARG A 51 6.28 9.23 6.68
N ALA A 52 5.25 9.34 5.84
CA ALA A 52 4.02 10.03 6.19
C ALA A 52 3.18 9.22 7.20
N GLY A 53 2.42 9.93 8.03
CA GLY A 53 1.66 9.34 9.14
C GLY A 53 0.45 8.51 8.76
N GLU A 54 -0.06 8.65 7.54
CA GLU A 54 -1.34 8.07 7.11
C GLU A 54 -1.37 6.54 7.05
N PHE A 55 -0.20 5.89 7.12
CA PHE A 55 -0.06 4.44 7.17
C PHE A 55 0.48 3.93 8.51
N ASN A 56 0.50 4.74 9.57
CA ASN A 56 1.15 4.39 10.84
C ASN A 56 0.21 3.85 11.92
N SER A 57 -1.10 3.75 11.67
CA SER A 57 -2.03 3.24 12.68
C SER A 57 -1.74 1.78 13.05
N LEU A 58 -2.00 1.43 14.33
CA LEU A 58 -1.87 0.07 14.85
C LEU A 58 -2.74 -0.91 14.06
N GLU A 59 -3.97 -0.51 13.75
CA GLU A 59 -4.90 -1.29 12.93
C GLU A 59 -4.30 -1.62 11.55
N PHE A 60 -3.67 -0.64 10.89
CA PHE A 60 -3.02 -0.87 9.60
C PHE A 60 -1.84 -1.84 9.76
N ASN A 61 -1.01 -1.64 10.79
CA ASN A 61 0.13 -2.52 11.06
C ASN A 61 -0.33 -3.98 11.23
N GLU A 62 -1.36 -4.19 12.03
CA GLU A 62 -1.90 -5.53 12.31
C GLU A 62 -2.51 -6.16 11.06
N PHE A 63 -3.26 -5.39 10.27
CA PHE A 63 -3.78 -5.85 9.00
C PHE A 63 -2.68 -6.31 8.05
N CYS A 64 -1.59 -5.54 7.92
CA CYS A 64 -0.45 -5.95 7.09
C CYS A 64 0.19 -7.23 7.60
N ARG A 65 0.37 -7.36 8.93
CA ARG A 65 0.96 -8.54 9.57
C ARG A 65 0.13 -9.79 9.29
N LEU A 66 -1.19 -9.73 9.51
CA LEU A 66 -2.13 -10.81 9.27
C LEU A 66 -2.25 -11.15 7.78
N SER A 67 -2.13 -10.15 6.90
CA SER A 67 -2.16 -10.35 5.45
C SER A 67 -0.83 -10.81 4.85
N GLY A 68 0.23 -10.96 5.65
CA GLY A 68 1.57 -11.30 5.16
C GLY A 68 2.24 -10.21 4.30
N ILE A 69 1.80 -8.95 4.42
CA ILE A 69 2.31 -7.82 3.64
C ILE A 69 3.54 -7.25 4.33
N LYS A 70 4.70 -7.34 3.66
CA LYS A 70 5.93 -6.69 4.11
C LYS A 70 5.79 -5.17 3.98
N ARG A 71 6.29 -4.42 4.97
CA ARG A 71 6.23 -2.94 4.96
C ARG A 71 7.62 -2.39 4.74
N GLN A 72 7.78 -1.56 3.71
CA GLN A 72 9.04 -0.89 3.39
C GLN A 72 8.87 0.62 3.55
N LEU A 73 9.77 1.23 4.31
CA LEU A 73 9.88 2.68 4.42
C LEU A 73 10.82 3.15 3.30
N THR A 74 10.36 4.12 2.51
CA THR A 74 11.28 4.85 1.64
C THR A 74 12.18 5.70 2.53
N ILE A 75 13.49 5.54 2.40
CA ILE A 75 14.48 6.41 3.05
C ILE A 75 14.17 7.84 2.58
N ALA A 76 14.18 8.82 3.50
CA ALA A 76 14.17 10.21 3.07
C ALA A 76 15.39 10.39 2.15
N TYR A 77 15.23 11.03 0.99
CA TYR A 77 16.41 11.44 0.23
C TYR A 77 17.21 12.36 1.15
N THR A 78 18.30 11.87 1.73
CA THR A 78 19.40 12.72 2.16
C THR A 78 19.97 13.30 0.88
N LEU A 79 19.77 14.60 0.69
CA LEU A 79 20.51 15.40 -0.29
C LEU A 79 21.99 15.42 0.12
#